data_AF-A0AAJ6EEQ4-F1
#
_entry.id   AF-A0AAJ6EEQ4-F1
#
_cell.length_a   1.000
_cell.length_b   1.000
_cell.length_c   1.000
_cell.angle_alpha   90.00
_cell.angle_beta   90.00
_cell.angle_gamma   90.00
#
_symmetry.space_group_name_H-M   'P 1'
#
loop_
_entity.id
_entity.type
_entity.pdbx_description
1 polymer ?
#
loop_
_entity_poly.entity_id
_entity_poly.type
_entity_poly.pdbx_seq_one_letter_code
_entity_poly.pdbx_strand_id
1 'polypeptide(L)' 'MLFLIQFIAVLWPPFYNMAEPDLIGIPFFYWYQLLWVIIGAMLTAVVYFATED' A
#
# COMPACT_ATOMS: atom_id res chain seq x y z
N MET A 1 2.13 -13.94 -8.09
CA MET A 1 1.04 -13.97 -7.09
C MET A 1 1.20 -12.93 -5.97
N LEU A 2 2.40 -12.40 -5.69
CA LEU A 2 2.62 -11.39 -4.64
C LEU A 2 1.73 -10.13 -4.76
N PHE A 3 1.54 -9.60 -5.97
CA PHE A 3 0.75 -8.38 -6.20
C PHE A 3 -0.77 -8.51 -5.98
N LEU A 4 -1.31 -9.74 -5.86
CA LEU A 4 -2.73 -9.93 -5.54
C LEU A 4 -3.06 -9.42 -4.13
N ILE A 5 -2.10 -9.48 -3.20
CA ILE A 5 -2.28 -9.02 -1.83
C ILE A 5 -2.45 -7.50 -1.81
N GLN A 6 -1.61 -6.76 -2.55
CA GLN A 6 -1.83 -5.31 -2.71
C GLN A 6 -3.20 -5.03 -3.31
N PHE A 7 -3.59 -5.77 -4.34
CA PHE A 7 -4.86 -5.55 -5.02
C PHE A 7 -6.07 -5.73 -4.10
N ILE A 8 -6.07 -6.78 -3.27
CA ILE A 8 -7.14 -7.06 -2.30
C ILE A 8 -7.18 -5.99 -1.21
N ALA A 9 -6.02 -5.51 -0.74
CA ALA A 9 -5.94 -4.54 0.36
C ALA A 9 -6.49 -3.14 0.02
N VAL A 10 -6.53 -2.78 -1.27
CA VAL A 10 -7.18 -1.54 -1.76
C VAL A 10 -8.54 -1.78 -2.45
N LEU A 11 -9.05 -3.02 -2.50
CA LEU A 11 -10.30 -3.31 -3.20
C LEU A 11 -11.56 -2.90 -2.42
N TRP A 12 -11.44 -2.55 -1.14
CA TRP A 12 -12.56 -2.15 -0.29
C TRP A 12 -12.41 -0.69 0.18
N PRO A 13 -12.79 0.30 -0.66
CA PRO A 13 -12.73 1.71 -0.32
C PRO A 13 -13.39 2.10 1.01
N PRO A 14 -14.56 1.53 1.41
CA PRO A 14 -15.19 1.93 2.67
C PRO A 14 -14.34 1.68 3.93
N PHE A 15 -13.28 0.86 3.85
CA PHE A 15 -12.42 0.53 4.99
C PHE A 15 -11.40 1.63 5.26
N TYR A 16 -10.96 2.35 4.24
CA TYR A 16 -9.93 3.38 4.35
C TYR A 16 -10.34 4.75 3.82
N ASN A 17 -11.56 4.90 3.26
CA ASN A 17 -12.14 6.18 2.89
C ASN A 17 -12.69 6.91 4.13
N MET A 18 -11.79 7.23 5.05
CA MET A 18 -12.08 7.92 6.30
C MET A 18 -11.14 9.12 6.43
N ALA A 19 -11.57 10.15 7.15
CA ALA A 19 -10.70 11.28 7.46
C ALA A 19 -9.75 10.94 8.62
N GLU A 20 -10.26 10.22 9.62
CA GLU A 20 -9.52 9.80 10.81
C GLU A 20 -9.17 8.30 10.73
N PRO A 21 -8.01 7.87 11.29
CA PRO A 21 -7.01 8.71 11.95
C PRO A 21 -6.18 9.54 10.95
N ASP A 22 -5.96 10.81 11.27
CA ASP A 22 -5.01 11.63 10.52
C ASP A 22 -3.57 11.36 10.99
N LEU A 23 -2.64 11.48 10.06
CA LEU A 23 -1.21 11.38 10.30
C LEU A 23 -0.59 12.75 10.04
N ILE A 24 -0.30 13.52 11.09
CA ILE A 24 0.29 14.86 10.98
C ILE A 24 -0.58 15.77 10.07
N GLY A 25 -1.90 15.70 10.21
CA GLY A 25 -2.86 16.44 9.38
C GLY A 25 -3.14 15.83 8.00
N ILE A 26 -2.56 14.66 7.66
CA ILE A 26 -2.88 13.91 6.45
C ILE A 26 -4.03 12.94 6.76
N PRO A 27 -5.19 13.02 6.09
CA PRO A 27 -6.31 12.11 6.37
C PRO A 27 -6.00 10.63 6.08
N PHE A 28 -6.71 9.71 6.75
CA PHE A 28 -6.51 8.27 6.66
C PHE A 28 -6.43 7.74 5.23
N PHE A 29 -7.38 8.15 4.39
CA PHE A 29 -7.44 7.77 2.98
C PHE A 29 -6.12 7.99 2.23
N TYR A 30 -5.46 9.14 2.44
CA TYR A 30 -4.28 9.52 1.68
C TYR A 30 -3.02 8.80 2.16
N TRP A 31 -2.77 8.80 3.47
CA TRP A 31 -1.54 8.19 3.97
C TRP A 31 -1.58 6.67 3.85
N TYR A 32 -2.75 6.05 3.98
CA TYR A 32 -2.92 4.61 3.80
C TYR A 32 -2.59 4.20 2.36
N GLN A 33 -3.05 4.94 1.36
CA GLN A 33 -2.69 4.70 -0.05
C GLN A 33 -1.18 4.87 -0.30
N LEU A 34 -0.57 5.93 0.26
CA LEU A 34 0.86 6.17 0.12
C LEU A 34 1.70 5.04 0.74
N LEU A 35 1.28 4.52 1.89
CA LEU A 35 1.92 3.36 2.52
C LEU A 35 1.93 2.15 1.57
N TRP A 36 0.83 1.88 0.87
CA TRP A 36 0.76 0.80 -0.11
C TRP A 36 1.65 0.99 -1.33
N VAL A 37 1.90 2.24 -1.75
CA VAL A 37 2.89 2.54 -2.80
C VAL A 37 4.29 2.13 -2.34
N ILE A 38 4.67 2.50 -1.11
CA ILE A 38 5.99 2.15 -0.54
C ILE A 38 6.12 0.63 -0.40
N ILE A 39 5.10 -0.05 0.12
CA ILE A 39 5.06 -1.52 0.22
C ILE A 39 5.21 -2.16 -1.17
N GLY A 40 4.53 -1.61 -2.19
CA GLY A 40 4.65 -2.06 -3.57
C GLY A 40 6.07 -1.93 -4.13
N ALA A 41 6.72 -0.79 -3.90
CA ALA A 41 8.10 -0.56 -4.31
C ALA A 41 9.07 -1.54 -3.61
N MET A 42 8.91 -1.74 -2.30
CA MET A 42 9.73 -2.68 -1.52
C MET A 42 9.56 -4.11 -2.00
N LEU A 43 8.32 -4.55 -2.25
CA LEU A 43 8.07 -5.90 -2.76
C LEU A 43 8.64 -6.08 -4.17
N THR A 44 8.58 -5.05 -5.02
CA THR A 44 9.22 -5.07 -6.34
C THR A 44 10.74 -5.18 -6.22
N ALA A 45 11.35 -4.42 -5.33
CA ALA A 45 12.80 -4.48 -5.07
C ALA A 45 13.23 -5.87 -4.56
N VAL A 46 12.48 -6.44 -3.61
CA VAL A 46 12.75 -7.80 -3.12
C VAL A 46 12.66 -8.82 -4.25
N VAL A 47 11.62 -8.75 -5.10
CA VAL A 47 11.49 -9.66 -6.25
C VAL A 47 12.63 -9.48 -7.23
N TYR A 48 13.02 -8.23 -7.52
CA TYR A 48 14.14 -7.93 -8.41
C TYR A 48 15.44 -8.59 -7.91
N PHE A 49 15.84 -8.33 -6.66
CA PHE A 49 17.05 -8.91 -6.10
C PHE A 49 16.97 -10.43 -5.88
N ALA A 50 15.77 -11.00 -5.74
CA ALA A 50 15.60 -12.45 -5.61
C ALA A 50 15.48 -13.19 -6.95
N THR A 51 15.31 -12.47 -8.06
CA THR A 51 15.18 -13.05 -9.42
C THR A 51 16.40 -12.76 -10.29
N GLU A 52 17.12 -11.68 -9.99
CA GLU A 52 18.39 -11.36 -10.62
C GLU A 52 19.51 -12.17 -9.93
N ASP A 53 19.66 -13.41 -10.42
CA ASP A 53 20.87 -14.24 -10.28
C ASP A 53 21.79 -14.06 -11.51
#